data_AF-A0A7W5VCY7-F1
#
_entry.id   AF-A0A7W5VCY7-F1
#
_cell.length_a   1.000
_cell.length_b   1.000
_cell.length_c   1.000
_cell.angle_alpha   90.00
_cell.angle_beta   90.00
_cell.angle_gamma   90.00
#
_symmetry.space_group_name_H-M   'P 1'
#
loop_
_entity.id
_entity.type
_entity.pdbx_description
1 polymer ?
#
loop_
_entity_poly.entity_id
_entity_poly.type
_entity_poly.pdbx_seq_one_letter_code
_entity_poly.pdbx_strand_id
1 'polypeptide(L)'
;MTHDLDRVVAAIAPDPGPGLVPGAHDLMREIMDSSPAPALQPTVESARRRRRMGWRIAVPAVAVLAASVTVLGWTSALPVFGPEPVAAALEITQKDGYYVIQVNDLRADPAKYQAQLKALGLDVSLRLVPASPGLVGNLFATTPTNEVVEEFKTIDRPGPCDKVGNCPIGLKIPVGYKGTALVDLNRDAEQGEKYDAFTGFDAKGEPMHCVPYVNKKVGEVRTILAERGLSIEGFATGKGPDDVKEVATVPDSWYVTSGFLVMPGKAKLVAGSEPKADHLVKMEWRKRGCS
;
A
#
# COMPACT_ATOMS: atom_id res chain seq x y z
N MET A 1 -0.52 53.31 1.71
CA MET A 1 0.54 52.35 2.06
C MET A 1 0.34 50.97 1.42
N THR A 2 -0.49 50.82 0.37
CA THR A 2 -0.79 49.53 -0.28
C THR A 2 -0.09 49.34 -1.63
N HIS A 3 0.31 50.43 -2.30
CA HIS A 3 0.93 50.36 -3.64
C HIS A 3 2.37 49.81 -3.65
N ASP A 4 3.03 49.68 -2.49
CA ASP A 4 4.40 49.17 -2.41
C ASP A 4 4.44 47.63 -2.32
N LEU A 5 3.40 47.02 -1.74
CA LEU A 5 3.26 45.57 -1.65
C LEU A 5 2.97 44.95 -3.03
N ASP A 6 2.09 45.57 -3.81
CA ASP A 6 1.75 45.08 -5.16
C ASP A 6 2.98 45.08 -6.10
N ARG A 7 3.90 46.03 -5.90
CA ARG A 7 5.12 46.16 -6.69
C ARG A 7 6.17 45.10 -6.34
N VAL A 8 6.25 44.69 -5.07
CA VAL A 8 7.15 43.62 -4.62
C VAL A 8 6.61 42.24 -5.01
N VAL A 9 5.29 42.03 -5.00
CA VAL A 9 4.67 40.78 -5.44
C VAL A 9 4.84 40.56 -6.96
N ALA A 10 4.71 41.61 -7.76
CA ALA A 10 4.89 41.53 -9.22
C ALA A 10 6.33 41.22 -9.66
N ALA A 11 7.33 41.45 -8.80
CA ALA A 11 8.74 41.21 -9.10
C ALA A 11 9.22 39.78 -8.79
N ILE A 12 8.45 38.99 -8.02
CA ILE A 12 8.85 37.66 -7.53
C ILE A 12 8.42 36.52 -8.46
N ALA A 13 7.46 36.75 -9.37
CA ALA A 13 7.03 35.74 -10.35
C ALA A 13 6.76 36.37 -11.72
N PRO A 14 7.74 36.41 -12.65
CA PRO A 14 7.54 36.96 -13.99
C PRO A 14 6.80 36.01 -14.94
N ASP A 15 6.37 34.83 -14.48
CA ASP A 15 5.84 33.79 -15.37
C ASP A 15 4.63 33.11 -14.71
N PRO A 16 3.43 33.13 -15.31
CA PRO A 16 2.34 32.28 -14.86
C PRO A 16 2.77 30.85 -15.14
N GLY A 17 3.13 30.10 -14.08
CA GLY A 17 3.42 28.68 -14.19
C GLY A 17 2.31 27.91 -14.93
N PRO A 18 2.56 26.66 -15.35
CA PRO A 18 1.88 25.96 -16.46
C PRO A 18 0.38 25.64 -16.29
N GLY A 19 -0.32 26.27 -15.34
CA GLY A 19 -1.71 25.99 -15.00
C GLY A 19 -2.78 26.88 -15.63
N LEU A 20 -2.44 27.85 -16.50
CA LEU A 20 -3.43 28.79 -17.06
C LEU A 20 -3.28 28.99 -18.58
N VAL A 21 -3.13 27.90 -19.33
CA VAL A 21 -3.31 27.95 -20.79
C VAL A 21 -4.79 28.02 -21.14
N PRO A 22 -5.20 28.76 -22.19
CA PRO A 22 -6.61 28.88 -22.60
C PRO A 22 -7.37 27.55 -22.70
N GLY A 23 -6.70 26.47 -23.14
CA GLY A 23 -7.30 25.15 -23.25
C GLY A 23 -7.74 24.51 -21.91
N ALA A 24 -7.14 24.90 -20.78
CA ALA A 24 -7.54 24.39 -19.46
C ALA A 24 -8.89 24.95 -19.00
N HIS A 25 -9.20 26.20 -19.37
CA HIS A 25 -10.50 26.81 -19.10
C HIS A 25 -11.60 26.22 -19.98
N ASP A 26 -11.29 25.88 -21.22
CA ASP A 26 -12.25 25.26 -22.14
C ASP A 26 -12.61 23.83 -21.70
N LEU A 27 -11.63 23.05 -21.25
CA LEU A 27 -11.87 21.71 -20.69
C LEU A 27 -12.71 21.75 -19.40
N MET A 28 -12.43 22.72 -18.52
CA MET A 28 -13.21 22.89 -17.28
C MET A 28 -14.66 23.30 -17.59
N ARG A 29 -14.88 24.13 -18.62
CA ARG A 29 -16.22 24.54 -19.05
C ARG A 29 -16.98 23.37 -19.69
N GLU A 30 -16.31 22.55 -20.50
CA GLU A 30 -16.88 21.34 -21.09
C GLU A 30 -17.31 20.31 -20.03
N ILE A 31 -16.52 20.12 -18.98
CA ILE A 31 -16.85 19.23 -17.87
C ILE A 31 -18.04 19.76 -17.06
N MET A 32 -18.13 21.08 -16.87
CA MET A 32 -19.26 21.69 -16.14
C MET A 32 -20.57 21.73 -16.93
N ASP A 33 -20.52 21.80 -18.27
CA ASP A 33 -21.70 21.79 -19.13
C ASP A 33 -22.18 20.35 -19.47
N SER A 34 -21.39 19.34 -19.14
CA SER A 34 -21.76 17.93 -19.31
C SER A 34 -22.72 17.46 -18.21
N SER A 35 -24.02 17.54 -18.45
CA SER A 35 -25.01 16.89 -17.58
C SER A 35 -24.87 15.36 -17.65
N PRO A 36 -24.88 14.63 -16.51
CA PRO A 36 -24.75 13.18 -16.52
C PRO A 36 -25.96 12.52 -17.21
N ALA A 37 -25.68 11.67 -18.20
CA ALA A 37 -26.69 10.87 -18.87
C ALA A 37 -27.44 9.97 -17.87
N PRO A 38 -28.76 9.76 -18.02
CA PRO A 38 -29.52 8.95 -17.09
C PRO A 38 -29.03 7.50 -17.09
N ALA A 39 -28.72 6.99 -15.90
CA ALA A 39 -28.34 5.61 -15.67
C ALA A 39 -29.51 4.67 -16.02
N LEU A 40 -29.33 3.84 -17.05
CA LEU A 40 -30.20 2.71 -17.34
C LEU A 40 -30.00 1.63 -16.26
N GLN A 41 -31.04 1.37 -15.47
CA GLN A 41 -31.08 0.27 -14.50
C GLN A 41 -31.33 -1.06 -15.24
N PRO A 42 -30.52 -2.11 -15.05
CA PRO A 42 -30.86 -3.44 -15.52
C PRO A 42 -31.71 -4.18 -14.48
N THR A 43 -32.96 -4.45 -14.84
CA THR A 43 -33.86 -5.34 -14.10
C THR A 43 -33.45 -6.81 -14.28
N VAL A 44 -33.28 -7.52 -13.18
CA VAL A 44 -33.02 -8.96 -13.12
C VAL A 44 -34.36 -9.69 -13.00
N GLU A 45 -34.76 -10.50 -13.99
CA GLU A 45 -35.40 -11.80 -13.71
C GLU A 45 -35.74 -12.66 -14.95
N SER A 46 -35.30 -13.92 -14.88
CA SER A 46 -36.00 -15.13 -15.33
C SER A 46 -36.15 -15.44 -16.84
N ALA A 47 -35.38 -16.43 -17.31
CA ALA A 47 -35.86 -17.37 -18.34
C ALA A 47 -35.03 -18.67 -18.33
N ARG A 48 -35.27 -19.51 -17.33
CA ARG A 48 -34.82 -20.91 -17.29
C ARG A 48 -35.79 -21.78 -18.10
N ARG A 49 -35.67 -21.89 -19.43
CA ARG A 49 -36.15 -23.08 -20.17
C ARG A 49 -35.78 -23.10 -21.67
N ARG A 50 -35.13 -24.21 -22.05
CA ARG A 50 -35.45 -25.02 -23.25
C ARG A 50 -34.93 -24.50 -24.61
N ARG A 51 -33.85 -25.11 -25.11
CA ARG A 51 -33.92 -26.10 -26.21
C ARG A 51 -32.55 -26.68 -26.58
N ARG A 52 -32.56 -28.00 -26.73
CA ARG A 52 -31.54 -28.81 -27.40
C ARG A 52 -31.57 -28.55 -28.91
N MET A 53 -30.41 -28.39 -29.53
CA MET A 53 -30.05 -28.68 -30.94
C MET A 53 -28.70 -27.98 -31.14
N GLY A 54 -27.55 -28.63 -31.32
CA GLY A 54 -27.31 -29.79 -32.15
C GLY A 54 -26.85 -29.32 -33.52
N TRP A 55 -25.60 -28.87 -33.66
CA TRP A 55 -24.92 -28.97 -34.95
C TRP A 55 -23.43 -29.27 -34.79
N ARG A 56 -23.05 -30.39 -35.40
CA ARG A 56 -21.69 -30.84 -35.66
C ARG A 56 -21.22 -30.16 -36.95
N ILE A 57 -20.04 -29.56 -36.96
CA ILE A 57 -19.16 -29.54 -38.14
C ILE A 57 -17.71 -29.67 -37.64
N ALA A 58 -16.98 -30.60 -38.24
CA ALA A 58 -15.58 -30.93 -37.99
C ALA A 58 -14.66 -30.20 -39.00
N VAL A 59 -13.50 -29.70 -38.51
CA VAL A 59 -12.07 -29.91 -38.92
C VAL A 59 -11.79 -30.02 -40.44
N PRO A 60 -10.72 -29.43 -41.06
CA PRO A 60 -9.28 -29.43 -40.69
C PRO A 60 -8.55 -28.09 -41.00
N ALA A 61 -7.22 -27.91 -41.01
CA ALA A 61 -6.00 -28.37 -40.32
C ALA A 61 -4.80 -27.70 -41.08
N VAL A 62 -3.67 -27.50 -40.39
CA VAL A 62 -2.29 -27.35 -40.92
C VAL A 62 -1.88 -26.02 -41.57
N ALA A 63 -0.89 -25.33 -40.95
CA ALA A 63 0.42 -25.08 -41.57
C ALA A 63 1.44 -24.55 -40.53
N VAL A 64 2.54 -25.30 -40.43
CA VAL A 64 3.81 -25.01 -39.76
C VAL A 64 4.63 -24.01 -40.60
N LEU A 65 5.57 -23.30 -39.95
CA LEU A 65 6.83 -22.67 -40.43
C LEU A 65 6.95 -21.24 -39.86
N ALA A 66 8.06 -20.71 -39.38
CA ALA A 66 9.42 -21.18 -39.17
C ALA A 66 10.09 -20.20 -38.18
N ALA A 67 11.12 -20.66 -37.48
CA ALA A 67 12.00 -19.82 -36.68
C ALA A 67 12.77 -18.83 -37.57
N SER A 68 12.85 -17.57 -37.14
CA SER A 68 13.86 -16.63 -37.62
C SER A 68 14.50 -15.94 -36.42
N VAL A 69 15.69 -16.42 -36.06
CA VAL A 69 16.66 -15.67 -35.24
C VAL A 69 17.15 -14.52 -36.10
N THR A 70 16.69 -13.29 -35.82
CA THR A 70 17.32 -12.08 -36.34
C THR A 70 18.27 -11.54 -35.30
N VAL A 71 19.57 -11.78 -35.53
CA VAL A 71 20.64 -10.90 -35.07
C VAL A 71 20.56 -9.64 -35.96
N LEU A 72 20.03 -8.55 -35.42
CA LEU A 72 20.18 -7.20 -35.95
C LEU A 72 20.96 -6.46 -34.86
N GLY A 73 22.25 -6.14 -35.00
CA GLY A 73 22.83 -5.51 -36.17
C GLY A 73 22.48 -4.03 -36.10
N TRP A 74 23.24 -3.27 -35.31
CA TRP A 74 23.16 -1.81 -35.25
C TRP A 74 23.22 -1.24 -36.66
N THR A 75 22.21 -0.44 -37.04
CA THR A 75 22.22 0.72 -37.97
C THR A 75 20.87 0.84 -38.68
N SER A 76 20.00 1.71 -38.18
CA SER A 76 19.17 2.66 -38.95
C SER A 76 18.07 3.24 -38.07
N ALA A 77 18.16 4.55 -37.85
CA ALA A 77 17.11 5.36 -37.23
C ALA A 77 15.94 5.48 -38.21
N LEU A 78 14.84 4.80 -37.91
CA LEU A 78 13.50 5.13 -38.39
C LEU A 78 12.58 5.13 -37.16
N PRO A 79 11.80 6.20 -36.91
CA PRO A 79 10.85 6.21 -35.82
C PRO A 79 9.67 5.32 -36.23
N VAL A 80 9.74 4.05 -35.83
CA VAL A 80 8.56 3.21 -35.76
C VAL A 80 7.74 3.77 -34.60
N PHE A 81 6.69 4.53 -34.92
CA PHE A 81 5.60 4.83 -34.00
C PHE A 81 4.84 3.52 -33.73
N GLY A 82 5.46 2.65 -32.92
CA GLY A 82 4.72 1.64 -32.19
C GLY A 82 3.80 2.34 -31.19
N PRO A 83 2.72 1.70 -30.72
CA PRO A 83 1.99 2.21 -29.57
C PRO A 83 3.01 2.49 -28.48
N GLU A 84 3.01 3.72 -27.94
CA GLU A 84 3.87 4.06 -26.81
C GLU A 84 3.74 2.95 -25.77
N PRO A 85 4.85 2.43 -25.21
CA PRO A 85 4.77 1.40 -24.20
C PRO A 85 3.91 1.97 -23.08
N VAL A 86 2.71 1.40 -22.93
CA VAL A 86 1.79 1.73 -21.84
C VAL A 86 2.61 1.69 -20.57
N ALA A 87 2.71 2.83 -19.87
CA ALA A 87 3.53 2.95 -18.66
C ALA A 87 3.26 1.74 -17.76
N ALA A 88 4.29 0.91 -17.60
CA ALA A 88 4.16 -0.35 -16.90
C ALA A 88 3.93 -0.07 -15.41
N ALA A 89 2.97 -0.77 -14.80
CA ALA A 89 2.69 -0.62 -13.37
C ALA A 89 3.90 -1.04 -12.52
N LEU A 90 4.68 -2.02 -13.01
CA LEU A 90 5.98 -2.40 -12.50
C LEU A 90 7.09 -2.06 -13.50
N GLU A 91 8.18 -1.48 -13.02
CA GLU A 91 9.45 -1.51 -13.72
C GLU A 91 10.19 -2.79 -13.35
N ILE A 92 10.54 -3.59 -14.35
CA ILE A 92 11.21 -4.87 -14.15
C ILE A 92 12.51 -4.87 -14.92
N THR A 93 13.61 -5.03 -14.20
CA THR A 93 14.94 -5.19 -14.79
C THR A 93 15.58 -6.49 -14.30
N GLN A 94 16.35 -7.15 -15.15
CA GLN A 94 17.12 -8.33 -14.73
C GLN A 94 18.56 -7.89 -14.41
N LYS A 95 19.02 -8.15 -13.18
CA LYS A 95 20.36 -7.78 -12.74
C LYS A 95 20.90 -8.77 -11.71
N ASP A 96 22.15 -9.19 -11.86
CA ASP A 96 22.88 -10.04 -10.91
C ASP A 96 22.14 -11.34 -10.51
N GLY A 97 21.41 -11.95 -11.46
CA GLY A 97 20.63 -13.18 -11.20
C GLY A 97 19.26 -12.94 -10.52
N TYR A 98 18.81 -11.70 -10.43
CA TYR A 98 17.51 -11.32 -9.88
C TYR A 98 16.64 -10.57 -10.90
N TYR A 99 15.32 -10.74 -10.80
CA TYR A 99 14.37 -9.74 -11.25
C TYR A 99 14.29 -8.65 -10.19
N VAL A 100 14.69 -7.44 -10.55
CA VAL A 100 14.53 -6.20 -9.79
C VAL A 100 13.21 -5.59 -10.20
N ILE A 101 12.24 -5.63 -9.30
CA ILE A 101 10.87 -5.14 -9.51
C ILE A 101 10.70 -3.87 -8.69
N GLN A 102 10.44 -2.75 -9.34
CA GLN A 102 10.06 -1.50 -8.70
C GLN A 102 8.60 -1.20 -9.03
N VAL A 103 7.86 -0.68 -8.06
CA VAL A 103 6.45 -0.33 -8.26
C VAL A 103 6.38 1.12 -8.70
N ASN A 104 6.00 1.34 -9.97
CA ASN A 104 5.93 2.67 -10.57
C ASN A 104 4.59 3.35 -10.32
N ASP A 105 3.51 2.58 -10.29
CA ASP A 105 2.17 3.06 -10.00
C ASP A 105 1.56 2.17 -8.92
N LEU A 106 1.33 2.74 -7.73
CA LEU A 106 0.69 2.07 -6.58
C LEU A 106 -0.83 1.95 -6.72
N ARG A 107 -1.44 2.59 -7.72
CA ARG A 107 -2.89 2.64 -7.95
C ARG A 107 -3.32 1.91 -9.21
N ALA A 108 -2.40 1.22 -9.88
CA ALA A 108 -2.74 0.39 -11.03
C ALA A 108 -3.65 -0.77 -10.61
N ASP A 109 -4.46 -1.24 -11.56
CA ASP A 109 -5.29 -2.43 -11.37
C ASP A 109 -4.42 -3.64 -10.95
N PRO A 110 -4.72 -4.31 -9.82
CA PRO A 110 -3.98 -5.48 -9.36
C PRO A 110 -3.76 -6.57 -10.43
N ALA A 111 -4.71 -6.74 -11.34
CA ALA A 111 -4.59 -7.69 -12.45
C ALA A 111 -3.40 -7.37 -13.38
N LYS A 112 -3.02 -6.10 -13.51
CA LYS A 112 -1.86 -5.67 -14.30
C LYS A 112 -0.55 -6.10 -13.67
N TYR A 113 -0.40 -5.95 -12.35
CA TYR A 113 0.80 -6.45 -11.65
C TYR A 113 0.93 -7.96 -11.85
N GLN A 114 -0.17 -8.71 -11.66
CA GLN A 114 -0.18 -10.16 -11.82
C GLN A 114 0.21 -10.59 -13.23
N ALA A 115 -0.33 -9.93 -14.25
CA ALA A 115 -0.04 -10.23 -15.64
C ALA A 115 1.45 -10.04 -15.96
N GLN A 116 2.06 -8.96 -15.46
CA GLN A 116 3.48 -8.67 -15.66
C GLN A 116 4.38 -9.70 -14.96
N LEU A 117 4.06 -10.11 -13.73
CA LEU A 117 4.81 -11.15 -13.02
C LEU A 117 4.68 -12.53 -13.66
N LYS A 118 3.47 -12.91 -14.09
CA LYS A 118 3.23 -14.19 -14.79
C LYS A 118 3.96 -14.27 -16.13
N ALA A 119 4.12 -13.16 -16.84
CA ALA A 119 4.88 -13.11 -18.09
C ALA A 119 6.36 -13.50 -17.89
N LEU A 120 6.88 -13.41 -16.66
CA LEU A 120 8.23 -13.85 -16.28
C LEU A 120 8.28 -15.32 -15.83
N GLY A 121 7.16 -16.04 -15.86
CA GLY A 121 7.04 -17.40 -15.33
C GLY A 121 7.09 -17.49 -13.81
N LEU A 122 6.86 -16.36 -13.11
CA LEU A 122 6.80 -16.31 -11.65
C LEU A 122 5.37 -16.58 -11.16
N ASP A 123 5.22 -17.49 -10.20
CA ASP A 123 3.97 -17.68 -9.46
C ASP A 123 3.94 -16.79 -8.22
N VAL A 124 3.98 -15.49 -8.47
CA VAL A 124 4.01 -14.46 -7.43
C VAL A 124 2.80 -13.57 -7.59
N SER A 125 2.07 -13.33 -6.51
CA SER A 125 0.92 -12.43 -6.49
C SER A 125 1.23 -11.18 -5.70
N LEU A 126 0.93 -10.02 -6.27
CA LEU A 126 1.05 -8.73 -5.57
C LEU A 126 -0.33 -8.22 -5.20
N ARG A 127 -0.50 -7.78 -3.96
CA ARG A 127 -1.74 -7.15 -3.49
C ARG A 127 -1.46 -5.89 -2.68
N LEU A 128 -2.37 -4.92 -2.81
CA LEU A 128 -2.37 -3.70 -2.03
C LEU A 128 -3.16 -3.93 -0.74
N VAL A 129 -2.53 -3.72 0.41
CA VAL A 129 -3.19 -3.91 1.72
C VAL A 129 -3.20 -2.60 2.51
N PRO A 130 -4.29 -2.26 3.21
CA PRO A 130 -4.35 -1.08 4.06
C PRO A 130 -3.40 -1.24 5.25
N ALA A 131 -2.56 -0.25 5.47
CA ALA A 131 -1.52 -0.30 6.50
C ALA A 131 -1.51 0.91 7.43
N SER A 132 -1.01 0.70 8.65
CA SER A 132 -0.79 1.79 9.60
C SER A 132 0.29 2.76 9.08
N PRO A 133 0.26 4.06 9.47
CA PRO A 133 1.16 5.09 8.93
C PRO A 133 2.65 4.73 8.90
N GLY A 134 3.14 4.05 9.93
CA GLY A 134 4.53 3.62 10.05
C GLY A 134 4.92 2.46 9.13
N LEU A 135 3.95 1.81 8.48
CA LEU A 135 4.14 0.68 7.57
C LEU A 135 3.78 0.98 6.11
N VAL A 136 3.19 2.14 5.80
CA VAL A 136 2.86 2.51 4.42
C VAL A 136 4.12 2.56 3.55
N GLY A 137 4.06 1.91 2.39
CA GLY A 137 5.17 1.76 1.45
C GLY A 137 6.05 0.53 1.71
N ASN A 138 5.84 -0.19 2.81
CA ASN A 138 6.57 -1.44 3.04
C ASN A 138 6.06 -2.56 2.15
N LEU A 139 6.97 -3.47 1.84
CA LEU A 139 6.74 -4.68 1.04
C LEU A 139 7.02 -5.90 1.93
N PHE A 140 6.07 -6.81 2.03
CA PHE A 140 6.22 -8.07 2.76
C PHE A 140 5.93 -9.23 1.83
N ALA A 141 6.87 -10.17 1.76
CA ALA A 141 6.73 -11.37 0.95
C ALA A 141 6.53 -12.58 1.85
N THR A 142 5.40 -13.27 1.68
CA THR A 142 5.04 -14.48 2.42
C THR A 142 4.64 -15.60 1.47
N THR A 143 4.69 -16.83 1.96
CA THR A 143 4.06 -17.97 1.30
C THR A 143 2.55 -17.91 1.53
N PRO A 144 1.74 -18.71 0.80
CA PRO A 144 0.31 -18.85 1.10
C PRO A 144 0.00 -19.37 2.51
N THR A 145 0.98 -19.96 3.20
CA THR A 145 0.89 -20.41 4.60
C THR A 145 1.38 -19.36 5.60
N ASN A 146 1.60 -18.11 5.15
CA ASN A 146 2.09 -16.97 5.94
C ASN A 146 3.52 -17.13 6.49
N GLU A 147 4.35 -17.93 5.83
CA GLU A 147 5.78 -18.03 6.15
C GLU A 147 6.56 -16.96 5.38
N VAL A 148 7.59 -16.36 5.97
CA VAL A 148 8.40 -15.35 5.28
C VAL A 148 9.18 -16.00 4.13
N VAL A 149 9.19 -15.37 2.96
CA VAL A 149 9.99 -15.83 1.82
C VAL A 149 11.40 -15.23 1.91
N GLU A 150 12.34 -16.00 2.46
CA GLU A 150 13.70 -15.53 2.73
C GLU A 150 14.52 -15.25 1.46
N GLU A 151 14.19 -15.87 0.33
CA GLU A 151 14.92 -15.65 -0.92
C GLU A 151 14.64 -14.28 -1.55
N PHE A 152 13.56 -13.62 -1.12
CA PHE A 152 13.15 -12.31 -1.64
C PHE A 152 13.89 -11.23 -0.86
N LYS A 153 14.55 -10.32 -1.59
CA LYS A 153 15.29 -9.21 -0.96
C LYS A 153 14.59 -7.89 -1.27
N THR A 154 14.47 -7.00 -0.30
CA THR A 154 13.98 -5.65 -0.56
C THR A 154 15.07 -4.77 -1.18
N ILE A 155 14.63 -3.77 -1.94
CA ILE A 155 15.48 -2.67 -2.41
C ILE A 155 15.05 -1.45 -1.65
N ASP A 156 15.95 -0.91 -0.84
CA ASP A 156 15.65 0.18 0.06
C ASP A 156 15.93 1.53 -0.61
N ARG A 157 15.11 2.55 -0.32
CA ARG A 157 15.42 3.91 -0.76
C ARG A 157 16.71 4.38 -0.10
N PRO A 158 17.66 5.00 -0.83
CA PRO A 158 18.81 5.65 -0.21
C PRO A 158 18.37 6.80 0.71
N GLY A 159 18.93 6.88 1.92
CA GLY A 159 18.68 7.97 2.88
C GLY A 159 17.99 7.50 4.17
N PRO A 160 17.72 8.43 5.10
CA PRO A 160 17.01 8.11 6.34
C PRO A 160 15.56 7.67 6.05
N CYS A 161 15.14 6.56 6.64
CA CYS A 161 13.75 6.10 6.63
C CYS A 161 13.09 6.46 7.96
N ASP A 162 12.07 7.32 7.93
CA ASP A 162 11.34 7.77 9.12
C ASP A 162 10.23 6.80 9.56
N LYS A 163 10.14 5.64 8.90
CA LYS A 163 9.15 4.59 9.10
C LYS A 163 9.77 3.32 9.66
N VAL A 164 8.97 2.30 9.95
CA VAL A 164 9.47 0.99 10.37
C VAL A 164 10.15 0.30 9.19
N GLY A 165 11.36 -0.21 9.40
CA GLY A 165 12.14 -0.90 8.38
C GLY A 165 12.95 0.07 7.50
N ASN A 166 13.35 -0.38 6.32
CA ASN A 166 14.26 0.35 5.43
C ASN A 166 13.56 1.04 4.23
N CYS A 167 12.25 1.35 4.33
CA CYS A 167 11.50 2.04 3.27
C CYS A 167 11.74 1.42 1.87
N PRO A 168 11.33 0.16 1.66
CA PRO A 168 11.60 -0.53 0.42
C PRO A 168 10.86 0.14 -0.75
N ILE A 169 11.55 0.34 -1.85
CA ILE A 169 11.03 0.86 -3.13
C ILE A 169 10.87 -0.25 -4.18
N GLY A 170 11.30 -1.47 -3.85
CA GLY A 170 11.21 -2.59 -4.75
C GLY A 170 11.60 -3.92 -4.11
N LEU A 171 11.54 -4.96 -4.93
CA LEU A 171 11.76 -6.34 -4.57
C LEU A 171 12.76 -6.97 -5.55
N LYS A 172 13.62 -7.85 -5.04
CA LYS A 172 14.48 -8.72 -5.82
C LYS A 172 14.02 -10.15 -5.66
N ILE A 173 13.63 -10.76 -6.78
CA ILE A 173 13.22 -12.16 -6.85
C ILE A 173 14.27 -12.94 -7.64
N PRO A 174 14.81 -14.06 -7.15
CA PRO A 174 15.76 -14.87 -7.91
C PRO A 174 15.20 -15.28 -9.27
N VAL A 175 16.02 -15.17 -10.32
CA VAL A 175 15.64 -15.67 -11.64
C VAL A 175 15.42 -17.17 -11.57
N GLY A 176 14.28 -17.63 -12.08
CA GLY A 176 13.90 -19.05 -12.05
C GLY A 176 13.33 -19.53 -10.73
N TYR A 177 12.98 -18.64 -9.80
CA TYR A 177 12.21 -18.99 -8.59
C TYR A 177 11.00 -19.87 -8.94
N LYS A 178 10.85 -20.99 -8.21
CA LYS A 178 9.83 -22.03 -8.46
C LYS A 178 8.76 -22.12 -7.38
N GLY A 179 8.91 -21.37 -6.29
CA GLY A 179 7.92 -21.32 -5.22
C GLY A 179 6.72 -20.44 -5.59
N THR A 180 5.79 -20.36 -4.65
CA THR A 180 4.65 -19.45 -4.71
C THR A 180 4.81 -18.41 -3.62
N ALA A 181 4.60 -17.13 -3.94
CA ALA A 181 4.67 -16.04 -2.98
C ALA A 181 3.49 -15.07 -3.11
N LEU A 182 3.09 -14.51 -1.98
CA LEU A 182 2.22 -13.36 -1.83
C LEU A 182 3.07 -12.17 -1.42
N VAL A 183 2.98 -11.08 -2.17
CA VAL A 183 3.68 -9.84 -1.89
C VAL A 183 2.63 -8.80 -1.53
N ASP A 184 2.62 -8.43 -0.25
CA ASP A 184 1.78 -7.37 0.28
C ASP A 184 2.53 -6.04 0.13
N LEU A 185 1.91 -5.12 -0.62
CA LEU A 185 2.34 -3.75 -0.74
C LEU A 185 1.43 -2.87 0.09
N ASN A 186 1.99 -2.32 1.15
CA ASN A 186 1.26 -1.54 2.14
C ASN A 186 0.92 -0.17 1.58
N ARG A 187 -0.38 0.12 1.45
CA ARG A 187 -0.89 1.44 1.06
C ARG A 187 -1.52 2.16 2.25
N ASP A 188 -1.76 3.45 2.09
CA ASP A 188 -2.60 4.19 3.01
C ASP A 188 -3.99 3.54 3.09
N ALA A 189 -4.53 3.43 4.31
CA ALA A 189 -5.91 2.99 4.51
C ALA A 189 -6.89 4.13 4.24
N GLU A 190 -8.03 3.80 3.66
CA GLU A 190 -9.13 4.74 3.49
C GLU A 190 -9.87 5.00 4.81
N GLN A 191 -10.67 6.06 4.86
CA GLN A 191 -11.50 6.34 6.03
C GLN A 191 -12.50 5.21 6.25
N GLY A 192 -12.55 4.67 7.48
CA GLY A 192 -13.41 3.53 7.80
C GLY A 192 -12.80 2.16 7.48
N GLU A 193 -11.63 2.11 6.84
CA GLU A 193 -10.97 0.85 6.49
C GLU A 193 -10.11 0.33 7.65
N LYS A 194 -10.20 -0.98 7.92
CA LYS A 194 -9.33 -1.63 8.92
C LYS A 194 -7.94 -1.87 8.35
N TYR A 195 -6.93 -1.79 9.20
CA TYR A 195 -5.57 -2.16 8.82
C TYR A 195 -5.42 -3.67 8.75
N ASP A 196 -4.87 -4.16 7.65
CA ASP A 196 -4.41 -5.54 7.50
C ASP A 196 -2.93 -5.67 7.87
N ALA A 197 -2.15 -4.62 7.63
CA ALA A 197 -0.75 -4.52 8.04
C ALA A 197 -0.59 -3.41 9.09
N PHE A 198 -0.35 -3.78 10.34
CA PHE A 198 -0.18 -2.82 11.43
C PHE A 198 0.95 -3.23 12.38
N THR A 199 1.41 -2.26 13.16
CA THR A 199 2.38 -2.43 14.22
C THR A 199 1.87 -1.78 15.51
N GLY A 200 2.65 -1.82 16.58
CA GLY A 200 2.35 -1.06 17.78
C GLY A 200 2.22 0.43 17.44
N PHE A 201 1.19 1.10 17.95
CA PHE A 201 0.89 2.52 17.65
C PHE A 201 1.99 3.52 18.07
N ASP A 202 3.05 3.02 18.72
CA ASP A 202 4.21 3.70 19.27
C ASP A 202 5.53 3.26 18.58
N ALA A 203 5.42 2.46 17.51
CA ALA A 203 6.52 2.17 16.61
C ALA A 203 6.95 3.44 15.84
N LYS A 204 8.13 3.39 15.22
CA LYS A 204 8.64 4.52 14.43
C LYS A 204 7.67 4.83 13.27
N GLY A 205 7.33 6.11 13.11
CA GLY A 205 6.36 6.56 12.10
C GLY A 205 4.89 6.45 12.55
N GLU A 206 4.62 5.98 13.77
CA GLU A 206 3.26 5.92 14.33
C GLU A 206 2.98 7.10 15.30
N PRO A 207 1.70 7.47 15.53
CA PRO A 207 1.35 8.67 16.28
C PRO A 207 1.81 8.69 17.75
N MET A 208 2.02 7.52 18.37
CA MET A 208 2.46 7.42 19.78
C MET A 208 3.98 7.18 19.90
N HIS A 209 4.75 7.35 18.83
CA HIS A 209 6.20 7.14 18.87
C HIS A 209 6.87 8.02 19.93
N CYS A 210 7.64 7.40 20.84
CA CYS A 210 8.30 8.02 21.98
C CYS A 210 7.38 8.82 22.93
N VAL A 211 6.10 8.46 23.01
CA VAL A 211 5.15 9.06 23.95
C VAL A 211 5.11 8.24 25.25
N PRO A 212 5.32 8.84 26.43
CA PRO A 212 5.32 8.13 27.70
C PRO A 212 3.90 7.76 28.14
N TYR A 213 3.36 6.66 27.60
CA TYR A 213 2.03 6.15 27.96
C TYR A 213 2.07 4.84 28.76
N VAL A 214 3.15 4.06 28.66
CA VAL A 214 3.27 2.77 29.35
C VAL A 214 3.22 2.99 30.86
N ASN A 215 2.47 2.15 31.58
CA ASN A 215 2.17 2.27 33.01
C ASN A 215 1.38 3.53 33.41
N LYS A 216 0.82 4.29 32.45
CA LYS A 216 -0.21 5.28 32.77
C LYS A 216 -1.57 4.64 32.90
N LYS A 217 -2.45 5.33 33.63
CA LYS A 217 -3.85 4.93 33.78
C LYS A 217 -4.59 5.05 32.45
N VAL A 218 -5.53 4.15 32.18
CA VAL A 218 -6.37 4.20 30.97
C VAL A 218 -7.05 5.56 30.81
N GLY A 219 -7.52 6.16 31.92
CA GLY A 219 -8.09 7.52 31.90
C GLY A 219 -7.11 8.59 31.43
N GLU A 220 -5.84 8.52 31.85
CA GLU A 220 -4.78 9.44 31.38
C GLU A 220 -4.44 9.21 29.90
N VAL A 221 -4.28 7.94 29.50
CA VAL A 221 -3.91 7.59 28.12
C VAL A 221 -5.02 7.98 27.14
N ARG A 222 -6.28 7.94 27.55
CA ARG A 222 -7.41 8.43 26.74
C ARG A 222 -7.21 9.89 26.34
N THR A 223 -6.77 10.74 27.26
CA THR A 223 -6.46 12.16 26.98
C THR A 223 -5.27 12.29 26.04
N ILE A 224 -4.20 11.55 26.30
CA ILE A 224 -2.99 11.56 25.44
C ILE A 224 -3.31 11.13 24.01
N LEU A 225 -4.18 10.13 23.84
CA LEU A 225 -4.64 9.68 22.52
C LEU A 225 -5.46 10.76 21.82
N ALA A 226 -6.38 11.41 22.53
CA ALA A 226 -7.22 12.47 21.98
C ALA A 226 -6.40 13.65 21.46
N GLU A 227 -5.35 14.07 22.19
CA GLU A 227 -4.39 15.09 21.76
C GLU A 227 -3.67 14.74 20.45
N ARG A 228 -3.64 13.45 20.09
CA ARG A 228 -3.01 12.90 18.89
C ARG A 228 -4.02 12.47 17.83
N GLY A 229 -5.28 12.86 17.97
CA GLY A 229 -6.35 12.53 17.03
C GLY A 229 -6.76 11.06 17.05
N LEU A 230 -6.46 10.34 18.13
CA LEU A 230 -6.81 8.92 18.31
C LEU A 230 -7.96 8.77 19.30
N SER A 231 -8.84 7.80 19.03
CA SER A 231 -9.86 7.33 19.97
C SER A 231 -9.73 5.84 20.23
N ILE A 232 -10.18 5.40 21.40
CA ILE A 232 -10.11 3.99 21.80
C ILE A 232 -11.31 3.24 21.21
N GLU A 233 -11.03 2.22 20.41
CA GLU A 233 -12.04 1.32 19.81
C GLU A 233 -12.33 0.11 20.70
N GLY A 234 -11.38 -0.27 21.54
CA GLY A 234 -11.54 -1.38 22.47
C GLY A 234 -10.26 -1.70 23.22
N PHE A 235 -10.31 -2.77 24.00
CA PHE A 235 -9.20 -3.19 24.84
C PHE A 235 -8.87 -4.66 24.63
N ALA A 236 -7.63 -4.99 24.94
CA ALA A 236 -7.16 -6.35 25.12
C ALA A 236 -6.59 -6.49 26.53
N THR A 237 -6.89 -7.62 27.17
CA THR A 237 -6.44 -7.93 28.54
C THR A 237 -5.83 -9.31 28.55
N GLY A 238 -4.76 -9.53 29.32
CA GLY A 238 -4.10 -10.84 29.37
C GLY A 238 -2.74 -10.77 30.04
N LYS A 239 -2.23 -11.92 30.51
CA LYS A 239 -0.89 -12.02 31.11
C LYS A 239 0.22 -12.37 30.11
N GLY A 240 -0.13 -12.63 28.85
CA GLY A 240 0.83 -13.03 27.81
C GLY A 240 0.15 -13.22 26.45
N PRO A 241 0.93 -13.57 25.41
CA PRO A 241 0.43 -13.72 24.03
C PRO A 241 -0.65 -14.81 23.89
N ASP A 242 -0.63 -15.84 24.74
CA ASP A 242 -1.61 -16.94 24.70
C ASP A 242 -2.89 -16.66 25.51
N ASP A 243 -2.95 -15.54 26.23
CA ASP A 243 -4.06 -15.19 27.16
C ASP A 243 -4.67 -13.83 26.81
N VAL A 244 -4.64 -13.45 25.53
CA VAL A 244 -5.20 -12.17 25.07
C VAL A 244 -6.71 -12.31 24.89
N LYS A 245 -7.46 -11.59 25.73
CA LYS A 245 -8.92 -11.46 25.63
C LYS A 245 -9.31 -10.05 25.19
N GLU A 246 -10.08 -9.95 24.11
CA GLU A 246 -10.70 -8.70 23.71
C GLU A 246 -11.87 -8.35 24.62
N VAL A 247 -11.93 -7.11 25.08
CA VAL A 247 -13.02 -6.57 25.91
C VAL A 247 -13.38 -5.17 25.44
N ALA A 248 -14.66 -4.82 25.56
CA ALA A 248 -15.15 -3.51 25.14
C ALA A 248 -14.68 -2.38 26.08
N THR A 249 -14.57 -2.65 27.38
CA THR A 249 -14.24 -1.66 28.40
C THR A 249 -13.36 -2.26 29.48
N VAL A 250 -12.50 -1.43 30.07
CA VAL A 250 -11.74 -1.71 31.30
C VAL A 250 -11.89 -0.53 32.26
N PRO A 251 -11.66 -0.70 33.57
CA PRO A 251 -11.62 0.41 34.51
C PRO A 251 -10.56 1.45 34.11
N ASP A 252 -10.89 2.74 34.21
CA ASP A 252 -9.94 3.82 33.90
C ASP A 252 -8.70 3.80 34.82
N SER A 253 -8.81 3.13 35.98
CA SER A 253 -7.73 2.89 36.93
C SER A 253 -6.78 1.77 36.55
N TRP A 254 -6.98 1.08 35.44
CA TRP A 254 -6.04 0.07 34.93
C TRP A 254 -4.86 0.72 34.23
N TYR A 255 -3.76 -0.02 34.12
CA TYR A 255 -2.51 0.41 33.53
C TYR A 255 -2.42 -0.04 32.07
N VAL A 256 -2.06 0.89 31.18
CA VAL A 256 -1.81 0.58 29.77
C VAL A 256 -0.40 0.03 29.61
N THR A 257 -0.26 -1.11 28.93
CA THR A 257 1.03 -1.79 28.72
C THR A 257 1.50 -1.74 27.28
N SER A 258 0.58 -1.65 26.31
CA SER A 258 0.86 -1.41 24.90
C SER A 258 -0.42 -0.97 24.17
N GLY A 259 -0.34 -0.77 22.85
CA GLY A 259 -1.49 -0.53 21.99
C GLY A 259 -1.13 -0.65 20.52
N PHE A 260 -2.15 -0.75 19.69
CA PHE A 260 -2.02 -0.89 18.24
C PHE A 260 -3.14 -0.12 17.54
N LEU A 261 -2.85 0.36 16.34
CA LEU A 261 -3.89 0.98 15.52
C LEU A 261 -4.71 -0.10 14.84
N VAL A 262 -6.02 0.13 14.71
CA VAL A 262 -6.95 -0.81 14.05
C VAL A 262 -7.54 -0.25 12.76
N MET A 263 -7.61 1.07 12.64
CA MET A 263 -8.04 1.84 11.47
C MET A 263 -7.62 3.31 11.65
N PRO A 264 -7.74 4.18 10.63
CA PRO A 264 -7.44 5.60 10.79
C PRO A 264 -8.16 6.22 12.00
N GLY A 265 -7.41 6.89 12.88
CA GLY A 265 -7.95 7.57 14.07
C GLY A 265 -8.38 6.65 15.24
N LYS A 266 -8.12 5.34 15.15
CA LYS A 266 -8.62 4.35 16.12
C LYS A 266 -7.52 3.44 16.63
N ALA A 267 -7.45 3.28 17.95
CA ALA A 267 -6.50 2.42 18.63
C ALA A 267 -7.22 1.39 19.52
N LYS A 268 -6.64 0.19 19.62
CA LYS A 268 -6.92 -0.75 20.71
C LYS A 268 -5.79 -0.66 21.73
N LEU A 269 -6.15 -0.64 23.01
CA LEU A 269 -5.21 -0.59 24.12
C LEU A 269 -5.06 -1.97 24.77
N VAL A 270 -3.84 -2.34 25.13
CA VAL A 270 -3.59 -3.47 26.01
C VAL A 270 -3.48 -2.94 27.43
N ALA A 271 -4.31 -3.46 28.34
CA ALA A 271 -4.40 -2.96 29.71
C ALA A 271 -4.48 -4.09 30.75
N GLY A 272 -3.96 -3.82 31.94
CA GLY A 272 -4.00 -4.72 33.09
C GLY A 272 -4.19 -4.00 34.42
N SER A 273 -4.60 -4.75 35.45
CA SER A 273 -4.81 -4.21 36.81
C SER A 273 -3.51 -3.79 37.51
N GLU A 274 -2.37 -4.32 37.04
CA GLU A 274 -1.04 -4.07 37.60
C GLU A 274 -0.13 -3.40 36.58
N PRO A 275 0.80 -2.54 37.01
CA PRO A 275 1.78 -1.94 36.12
C PRO A 275 2.80 -2.99 35.66
N LYS A 276 3.35 -2.77 34.48
CA LYS A 276 4.50 -3.52 33.97
C LYS A 276 5.75 -3.17 34.78
N ALA A 277 6.62 -4.14 35.03
CA ALA A 277 7.87 -3.87 35.75
C ALA A 277 8.75 -2.84 35.02
N ASP A 278 9.27 -1.84 35.74
CA ASP A 278 10.00 -0.70 35.17
C ASP A 278 11.18 -1.08 34.26
N HIS A 279 11.88 -2.16 34.60
CA HIS A 279 13.01 -2.63 33.80
C HIS A 279 12.57 -3.11 32.40
N LEU A 280 11.37 -3.68 32.27
CA LEU A 280 10.80 -4.07 30.98
C LEU A 280 10.41 -2.85 30.17
N VAL A 281 9.83 -1.83 30.83
CA VAL A 281 9.49 -0.56 30.19
C VAL A 281 10.76 0.10 29.63
N LYS A 282 11.80 0.28 30.44
CA LYS A 282 13.07 0.87 30.00
C LYS A 282 13.72 0.10 28.86
N MET A 283 13.63 -1.23 28.89
CA MET A 283 14.15 -2.09 27.82
C MET A 283 13.42 -1.84 26.49
N GLU A 284 12.09 -1.76 26.50
CA GLU A 284 11.29 -1.51 25.30
C GLU A 284 11.52 -0.11 24.73
N TRP A 285 11.61 0.89 25.60
CA TRP A 285 11.94 2.26 25.20
C TRP A 285 13.28 2.35 24.50
N ARG A 286 14.32 1.72 25.07
CA ARG A 286 15.65 1.69 24.47
C ARG A 286 15.67 0.96 23.12
N LYS A 287 14.95 -0.16 22.99
CA LYS A 287 14.82 -0.90 21.71
C LYS A 287 14.18 -0.05 20.61
N ARG A 288 13.30 0.89 20.98
CA ARG A 288 12.61 1.78 20.05
C ARG A 288 13.40 3.05 19.70
N GLY A 289 14.58 3.24 20.28
CA GLY A 289 15.39 4.44 20.08
C GLY A 289 14.83 5.68 20.79
N CYS A 290 13.95 5.50 21.78
CA CYS A 290 13.41 6.59 22.57
C CYS A 290 14.27 6.80 23.83
N SER A 291 14.58 8.06 24.13
CA SER A 291 15.40 8.48 25.28
C SER A 291 14.58 8.77 26.52
#